data_AF-A0A8X6XUT4-F1
#
_entry.id   AF-A0A8X6XUT4-F1
#
_cell.length_a   1.000
_cell.length_b   1.000
_cell.length_c   1.000
_cell.angle_alpha   90.00
_cell.angle_beta   90.00
_cell.angle_gamma   90.00
#
_symmetry.space_group_name_H-M   'P 1'
#
loop_
_entity.id
_entity.type
_entity.pdbx_description
1 polymer ?
#
loop_
_entity_poly.entity_id
_entity_poly.type
_entity_poly.pdbx_seq_one_letter_code
_entity_poly.pdbx_strand_id
1 'polypeptide(L)'
;MTVLVGDFNVKHISWGCPFSNTRGNRLYRYIVNNSIDVFAPPTLTRFGTASASIIDYALIKNLNWLCTIDSFSELSSDLNPVNLHFPRTTNFKLPPPQLNTIWSIFSKTSANYENCYIPKASLTHEMDFQVSDLTTPILNVHASASKPTNHSELPFV
;
A
#
# COMPACT_ATOMS: atom_id res chain seq x y z
N MET A 1 7.01 9.58 7.79
CA MET A 1 8.00 8.51 7.57
C MET A 1 7.93 8.12 6.11
N THR A 2 9.08 7.99 5.45
CA THR A 2 9.18 7.48 4.08
C THR A 2 10.07 6.26 4.11
N VAL A 3 9.60 5.17 3.49
CA VAL A 3 10.30 3.90 3.42
C VAL A 3 10.50 3.55 1.96
N LEU A 4 11.73 3.21 1.59
CA LEU A 4 12.08 2.63 0.29
C LEU A 4 12.73 1.27 0.54
N VAL A 5 12.14 0.21 0.01
CA VAL A 5 12.63 -1.18 0.14
C VAL A 5 12.75 -1.79 -1.23
N GLY A 6 13.81 -2.55 -1.47
CA GLY A 6 13.95 -3.36 -2.69
C GLY A 6 15.41 -3.62 -3.04
N ASP A 7 15.59 -4.16 -4.25
CA ASP A 7 16.91 -4.36 -4.85
C ASP A 7 17.49 -3.03 -5.34
N PHE A 8 18.48 -2.52 -4.62
CA PHE A 8 19.22 -1.34 -5.04
C PHE A 8 20.37 -1.66 -5.99
N ASN A 9 20.82 -2.92 -6.02
CA ASN A 9 22.03 -3.37 -6.71
C ASN A 9 23.25 -2.50 -6.38
N VAL A 10 23.36 -2.12 -5.11
CA VAL A 10 24.30 -1.13 -4.57
C VAL A 10 25.02 -1.73 -3.36
N LYS A 11 26.35 -1.69 -3.37
CA LYS A 11 27.20 -2.36 -2.37
C LYS A 11 28.01 -1.33 -1.60
N HIS A 12 27.95 -1.38 -0.26
CA HIS A 12 28.77 -0.54 0.61
C HIS A 12 29.06 -1.25 1.93
N ILE A 13 30.27 -1.06 2.45
CA ILE A 13 30.72 -1.69 3.70
C ILE A 13 29.85 -1.31 4.91
N SER A 14 29.23 -0.13 4.90
CA SER A 14 28.39 0.36 6.00
C SER A 14 27.09 -0.41 6.22
N TRP A 15 26.68 -1.24 5.26
CA TRP A 15 25.52 -2.12 5.39
C TRP A 15 25.87 -3.58 5.13
N GLY A 16 27.13 -3.97 5.43
CA GLY A 16 27.55 -5.37 5.50
C GLY A 16 28.02 -5.98 4.18
N CYS A 17 28.19 -5.20 3.11
CA CYS A 17 28.86 -5.72 1.91
C CYS A 17 30.39 -5.85 2.11
N PRO A 18 31.06 -6.82 1.46
CA PRO A 18 32.53 -6.98 1.58
C PRO A 18 33.34 -5.80 1.04
N PHE A 19 32.77 -5.04 0.11
CA PHE A 19 33.40 -3.88 -0.50
C PHE A 19 32.35 -2.84 -0.91
N SER A 20 32.81 -1.61 -1.12
CA SER A 20 31.99 -0.52 -1.66
C SER A 20 32.20 -0.36 -3.16
N ASN A 21 31.12 -0.29 -3.93
CA ASN A 21 31.18 0.08 -5.35
C ASN A 21 30.89 1.58 -5.54
N THR A 22 31.10 2.10 -6.76
CA THR A 22 30.88 3.53 -7.07
C THR A 22 29.46 3.99 -6.73
N ARG A 23 28.45 3.14 -6.99
CA ARG A 23 27.05 3.45 -6.68
C ARG A 23 26.82 3.48 -5.16
N GLY A 24 27.45 2.59 -4.41
CA GLY A 24 27.44 2.55 -2.95
C GLY A 24 28.04 3.80 -2.33
N ASN A 25 29.21 4.22 -2.80
CA ASN A 25 29.83 5.46 -2.32
C ASN A 25 28.95 6.69 -2.60
N ARG A 26 28.29 6.74 -3.76
CA ARG A 26 27.36 7.83 -4.10
C ARG A 26 26.12 7.81 -3.21
N LEU A 27 25.51 6.64 -3.03
CA LEU A 27 24.33 6.48 -2.19
C LEU A 27 24.64 6.76 -0.72
N TYR A 28 25.77 6.27 -0.20
CA TYR A 28 26.22 6.53 1.17
C TYR A 28 26.37 8.03 1.45
N ARG A 29 27.01 8.79 0.55
CA ARG A 29 27.09 10.25 0.69
C ARG A 29 25.72 10.90 0.75
N TYR A 30 24.79 10.46 -0.11
CA TYR A 30 23.42 10.97 -0.11
C TYR A 30 22.71 10.66 1.21
N ILE A 31 22.83 9.43 1.72
CA ILE A 31 22.24 8.97 2.98
C ILE A 31 22.72 9.82 4.15
N VAL A 32 24.04 10.01 4.28
CA VAL A 32 24.65 10.82 5.35
C VAL A 32 24.17 12.26 5.28
N ASN A 33 24.17 12.87 4.08
CA ASN A 33 23.78 14.27 3.91
C ASN A 33 22.30 14.53 4.14
N ASN A 34 21.45 13.50 4.01
CA ASN A 34 20.01 13.63 4.14
C ASN A 34 19.48 12.97 5.41
N SER A 35 20.33 12.53 6.34
CA SER A 35 19.95 11.81 7.58
C SER A 35 18.92 10.71 7.31
N ILE A 36 19.27 9.81 6.40
CA ILE A 36 18.51 8.61 6.07
C ILE A 36 19.16 7.45 6.82
N ASP A 37 18.34 6.56 7.37
CA ASP A 37 18.81 5.36 8.04
C ASP A 37 18.85 4.19 7.04
N VAL A 38 19.90 3.38 7.12
CA VAL A 38 20.01 2.12 6.35
C VAL A 38 19.69 0.96 7.27
N PHE A 39 18.66 0.20 6.90
CA PHE A 39 18.27 -1.05 7.54
C PHE A 39 18.61 -2.18 6.61
N ALA A 40 19.73 -2.85 6.87
CA ALA A 40 20.15 -4.04 6.16
C ALA A 40 19.96 -5.29 7.03
N PRO A 41 19.51 -6.41 6.44
CA PRO A 41 19.39 -7.66 7.19
C PRO A 41 20.77 -8.16 7.66
N PRO A 42 20.83 -8.91 8.77
CA PRO A 42 22.08 -9.48 9.27
C PRO A 42 22.63 -10.60 8.37
N THR A 43 21.81 -11.11 7.46
CA THR A 43 22.13 -12.18 6.51
C THR A 43 22.19 -11.65 5.08
N LEU A 44 22.97 -12.32 4.23
CA LEU A 44 23.16 -11.96 2.83
C LEU A 44 21.85 -12.09 2.04
N THR A 45 21.59 -11.17 1.11
CA THR A 45 20.34 -11.15 0.34
C THR A 45 20.47 -11.71 -1.07
N ARG A 46 21.69 -11.77 -1.60
CA ARG A 46 21.99 -12.36 -2.92
C ARG A 46 23.16 -13.31 -2.86
N PHE A 47 23.03 -14.46 -3.52
CA PHE A 47 24.06 -15.50 -3.66
C PHE A 47 24.34 -15.84 -5.13
N GLY A 48 25.41 -15.30 -5.68
CA GLY A 48 25.98 -15.77 -6.96
C GLY A 48 26.93 -16.95 -6.75
N THR A 49 27.33 -17.59 -7.86
CA THR A 49 28.19 -18.80 -7.86
C THR A 49 29.48 -18.67 -7.03
N ALA A 50 30.06 -17.48 -6.97
CA ALA A 50 31.28 -17.20 -6.21
C ALA A 50 31.22 -15.87 -5.43
N SER A 51 30.01 -15.37 -5.15
CA SER A 51 29.86 -14.06 -4.50
C SER A 51 28.57 -13.99 -3.73
N ALA A 52 28.58 -13.29 -2.60
CA ALA A 52 27.35 -12.91 -1.92
C ALA A 52 27.37 -11.44 -1.51
N SER A 53 26.19 -10.83 -1.44
CA SER A 53 26.06 -9.42 -1.07
C SER A 53 24.69 -9.09 -0.47
N ILE A 54 24.64 -8.00 0.28
CA ILE A 54 23.41 -7.37 0.74
C ILE A 54 23.10 -6.23 -0.25
N ILE A 55 22.18 -6.49 -1.17
CA ILE A 55 21.71 -5.50 -2.16
C ILE A 55 20.22 -5.18 -2.01
N ASP A 56 19.53 -5.98 -1.20
CA ASP A 56 18.13 -5.79 -0.80
C ASP A 56 18.13 -5.29 0.63
N TYR A 57 17.68 -4.06 0.84
CA TYR A 57 17.64 -3.44 2.16
C TYR A 57 16.57 -2.35 2.18
N ALA A 58 16.39 -1.70 3.32
CA ALA A 58 15.47 -0.59 3.46
C ALA A 58 16.23 0.72 3.73
N LEU A 59 15.78 1.79 3.07
CA LEU A 59 16.16 3.16 3.38
C LEU A 59 14.97 3.84 4.03
N ILE A 60 15.18 4.41 5.21
CA ILE A 60 14.11 5.02 5.99
C ILE A 60 14.45 6.46 6.34
N LYS A 61 13.54 7.38 6.04
CA LYS A 61 13.63 8.78 6.43
C LYS A 61 12.55 9.12 7.45
N ASN A 62 12.96 9.80 8.53
CA ASN A 62 12.10 10.17 9.65
C ASN A 62 11.49 8.93 10.32
N LEU A 63 12.36 7.99 10.71
CA LEU A 63 11.96 6.81 11.48
C LEU A 63 11.59 7.23 12.90
N ASN A 64 10.33 6.99 13.28
CA ASN A 64 9.80 7.34 14.60
C ASN A 64 9.35 6.10 15.40
N TRP A 65 9.60 4.91 14.88
CA TRP A 65 9.16 3.64 15.46
C TRP A 65 10.26 2.59 15.39
N LEU A 66 10.19 1.61 16.28
CA LEU A 66 11.04 0.43 16.17
C LEU A 66 10.64 -0.37 14.93
N CYS A 67 11.62 -0.90 14.21
CA CYS A 67 11.43 -1.89 13.15
C CYS A 67 12.56 -2.91 13.18
N THR A 68 12.29 -4.12 12.71
CA THR A 68 13.30 -5.16 12.50
C THR A 68 13.41 -5.50 11.02
N ILE A 69 14.57 -5.98 10.60
CA ILE A 69 14.78 -6.42 9.22
C ILE A 69 15.57 -7.73 9.20
N ASP A 70 15.06 -8.71 8.46
CA ASP A 70 15.64 -10.04 8.34
C ASP A 70 15.60 -10.52 6.88
N SER A 71 16.44 -11.48 6.52
CA SER A 71 16.36 -12.18 5.23
C SER A 71 16.26 -13.70 5.41
N PHE A 72 15.49 -14.34 4.53
CA PHE A 72 15.10 -15.74 4.64
C PHE A 72 15.54 -16.53 3.40
N SER A 73 16.06 -17.73 3.59
CA SER A 73 16.44 -18.65 2.50
C SER A 73 15.29 -19.60 2.14
N GLU A 74 14.13 -19.05 1.80
CA GLU A 74 12.89 -19.83 1.64
C GLU A 74 12.49 -20.07 0.17
N LEU A 75 13.28 -19.57 -0.80
CA LEU A 75 13.00 -19.65 -2.23
C LEU A 75 14.17 -20.29 -3.01
N SER A 76 13.87 -20.76 -4.22
CA SER A 76 14.86 -21.36 -5.14
C SER A 76 15.68 -20.35 -5.94
N SER A 77 15.38 -19.05 -5.80
CA SER A 77 16.10 -17.99 -6.50
C SER A 77 17.45 -17.70 -5.83
N ASP A 78 18.34 -17.01 -6.54
CA ASP A 78 19.60 -16.51 -5.96
C ASP A 78 19.40 -15.35 -4.98
N LEU A 79 18.16 -14.87 -4.82
CA LEU A 79 17.76 -13.84 -3.88
C LEU A 79 17.00 -14.43 -2.69
N ASN A 80 17.37 -13.98 -1.50
CA ASN A 80 16.63 -14.20 -0.27
C ASN A 80 15.59 -13.08 -0.08
N PRO A 81 14.31 -13.42 0.13
CA PRO A 81 13.32 -12.46 0.58
C PRO A 81 13.79 -11.66 1.81
N VAL A 82 13.48 -10.36 1.80
CA VAL A 82 13.73 -9.46 2.93
C VAL A 82 12.40 -9.07 3.58
N ASN A 83 12.31 -9.26 4.90
CA ASN A 83 11.15 -8.86 5.69
C ASN A 83 11.50 -7.63 6.52
N LEU A 84 10.86 -6.50 6.23
CA LEU A 84 10.90 -5.32 7.08
C LEU A 84 9.65 -5.30 7.94
N HIS A 85 9.82 -5.54 9.24
CA HIS A 85 8.72 -5.64 10.19
C HIS A 85 8.61 -4.38 11.05
N PHE A 86 7.43 -3.75 11.00
CA PHE A 86 7.04 -2.71 11.95
C PHE A 86 6.08 -3.33 12.98
N PRO A 87 6.46 -3.42 14.27
CA PRO A 87 5.54 -3.84 15.32
C PRO A 87 4.32 -2.92 15.31
N ARG A 88 3.14 -3.52 15.27
CA ARG A 88 1.88 -2.80 15.13
C ARG A 88 1.68 -1.84 16.30
N THR A 89 1.83 -0.54 16.05
CA THR A 89 1.12 0.48 16.84
C THR A 89 -0.30 0.57 16.25
N THR A 90 -1.31 0.50 17.11
CA THR A 90 -2.70 0.11 16.80
C THR A 90 -3.51 1.07 15.92
N ASN A 91 -2.91 2.00 15.18
CA ASN A 91 -3.61 3.12 14.56
C ASN A 91 -3.50 3.21 13.03
N PHE A 92 -3.27 2.11 12.33
CA PHE A 92 -3.51 2.11 10.88
C PHE A 92 -5.01 2.12 10.64
N LYS A 93 -5.54 3.22 10.07
CA LYS A 93 -6.85 3.20 9.42
C LYS A 93 -6.72 2.22 8.26
N LEU A 94 -7.34 1.05 8.38
CA LEU A 94 -7.52 0.17 7.24
C LEU A 94 -8.21 0.99 6.13
N PRO A 95 -7.79 0.86 4.87
CA PRO A 95 -8.58 1.42 3.78
C PRO A 95 -10.03 0.94 3.94
N PRO A 96 -11.03 1.80 3.66
CA PRO A 96 -12.42 1.37 3.73
C PRO A 96 -12.58 0.11 2.87
N PRO A 97 -13.34 -0.90 3.35
CA PRO A 97 -13.50 -2.14 2.62
C PRO A 97 -13.99 -1.84 1.21
N GLN A 98 -13.37 -2.48 0.21
CA GLN A 98 -13.89 -2.40 -1.14
C GLN A 98 -15.29 -3.02 -1.16
N LEU A 99 -16.25 -2.27 -1.69
CA LEU A 99 -17.64 -2.70 -1.76
C LEU A 99 -17.90 -3.31 -3.14
N ASN A 100 -18.62 -4.43 -3.16
CA ASN A 100 -19.18 -5.01 -4.38
C ASN A 100 -20.70 -4.82 -4.36
N THR A 101 -21.22 -4.13 -5.38
CA THR A 101 -22.66 -3.92 -5.55
C THR A 101 -23.29 -5.12 -6.23
N ILE A 102 -24.27 -5.75 -5.57
CA ILE A 102 -25.05 -6.83 -6.15
C ILE A 102 -26.13 -6.20 -7.04
N TRP A 103 -25.83 -6.05 -8.34
CA TRP A 103 -26.70 -5.37 -9.31
C TRP A 103 -28.14 -5.90 -9.35
N SER A 104 -28.35 -7.20 -9.15
CA SER A 104 -29.70 -7.79 -9.11
C SER A 104 -30.53 -7.33 -7.90
N ILE A 105 -29.89 -7.04 -6.77
CA ILE A 105 -30.54 -6.44 -5.59
C ILE A 105 -30.74 -4.96 -5.86
N PHE A 106 -29.72 -4.26 -6.37
CA PHE A 106 -29.80 -2.84 -6.71
C PHE A 106 -31.01 -2.56 -7.62
N SER A 107 -31.13 -3.27 -8.74
CA SER A 107 -32.22 -3.11 -9.70
C SER A 107 -33.60 -3.41 -9.11
N LYS A 108 -33.72 -4.44 -8.26
CA LYS A 108 -34.99 -4.77 -7.58
C LYS A 108 -35.39 -3.69 -6.58
N THR A 109 -34.44 -3.17 -5.81
CA THR A 109 -34.71 -2.17 -4.79
C THR A 109 -34.93 -0.79 -5.41
N SER A 110 -34.27 -0.47 -6.53
CA SER A 110 -34.47 0.79 -7.27
C SER A 110 -35.85 0.89 -7.92
N ALA A 111 -36.48 -0.24 -8.27
CA ALA A 111 -37.83 -0.27 -8.85
C ALA A 111 -38.88 0.40 -7.94
N ASN A 112 -38.65 0.44 -6.62
CA ASN A 112 -39.53 1.11 -5.68
C ASN A 112 -39.51 2.66 -5.81
N TYR A 113 -38.61 3.21 -6.61
CA TYR A 113 -38.41 4.65 -6.82
C TYR A 113 -38.69 5.09 -8.26
N GLU A 114 -39.39 4.27 -9.06
CA GLU A 114 -39.64 4.52 -10.50
C GLU A 114 -40.46 5.78 -10.80
N ASN A 115 -41.18 6.33 -9.82
CA ASN A 115 -41.92 7.58 -9.97
C ASN A 115 -41.15 8.76 -9.38
N CYS A 116 -40.11 9.21 -10.10
CA CYS A 116 -39.42 10.43 -9.74
C CYS A 116 -39.99 11.62 -10.55
N TYR A 117 -40.75 12.47 -9.87
CA TYR A 117 -41.17 13.76 -10.42
C TYR A 117 -40.05 14.78 -10.20
N ILE A 118 -39.54 15.38 -11.26
CA ILE A 118 -38.55 16.47 -11.18
C ILE A 118 -39.29 17.79 -11.41
N PRO A 119 -39.55 18.60 -10.36
CA PRO A 119 -40.17 19.91 -10.52
C PRO A 119 -39.23 20.86 -11.28
N LYS A 120 -39.77 21.88 -11.96
CA LYS A 120 -38.94 23.00 -12.42
C LYS A 120 -38.46 23.80 -11.21
N ALA A 121 -37.15 23.88 -11.01
CA ALA A 121 -36.54 24.82 -10.07
C ALA A 121 -36.28 26.17 -10.75
N SER A 122 -36.58 27.26 -10.05
CA SER A 122 -36.26 28.64 -10.48
C SER A 122 -35.25 29.31 -9.55
N LEU A 123 -35.01 28.74 -8.36
CA LEU A 123 -34.06 29.22 -7.37
C LEU A 123 -32.98 28.17 -7.05
N THR A 124 -31.78 28.62 -6.68
CA THR A 124 -30.64 27.72 -6.43
C THR A 124 -30.88 26.72 -5.31
N HIS A 125 -31.54 27.14 -4.23
CA HIS A 125 -31.86 26.23 -3.12
C HIS A 125 -32.86 25.12 -3.51
N GLU A 126 -33.75 25.38 -4.47
CA GLU A 126 -34.67 24.38 -5.01
C GLU A 126 -33.89 23.33 -5.82
N MET A 127 -32.84 23.75 -6.54
CA MET A 127 -31.96 22.84 -7.26
C MET A 127 -31.17 21.94 -6.30
N ASP A 128 -30.57 22.50 -5.24
CA ASP A 128 -29.83 21.72 -4.25
C ASP A 128 -30.73 20.71 -3.52
N PHE A 129 -31.95 21.13 -3.19
CA PHE A 129 -32.96 20.25 -2.61
C PHE A 129 -33.32 19.10 -3.56
N GLN A 130 -33.56 19.39 -4.85
CA GLN A 130 -33.85 18.38 -5.86
C GLN A 130 -32.69 17.40 -6.07
N VAL A 131 -31.45 17.89 -6.09
CA VAL A 131 -30.26 17.03 -6.17
C VAL A 131 -30.18 16.11 -4.96
N SER A 132 -30.43 16.63 -3.75
CA SER A 132 -30.46 15.81 -2.54
C SER A 132 -31.57 14.76 -2.59
N ASP A 133 -32.78 15.15 -2.98
CA ASP A 133 -33.95 14.28 -3.06
C ASP A 133 -33.76 13.14 -4.09
N LEU A 134 -33.05 13.42 -5.18
CA LEU A 134 -32.65 12.42 -6.18
C LEU A 134 -31.51 11.52 -5.69
N THR A 135 -30.53 12.09 -4.99
CA THR A 135 -29.28 11.39 -4.66
C THR A 135 -29.45 10.48 -3.45
N THR A 136 -30.22 10.90 -2.44
CA THR A 136 -30.40 10.13 -1.19
C THR A 136 -30.98 8.73 -1.43
N PRO A 137 -32.04 8.53 -2.23
CA PRO A 137 -32.55 7.21 -2.55
C PRO A 137 -31.52 6.31 -3.23
N ILE A 138 -30.76 6.85 -4.20
CA ILE A 138 -29.73 6.11 -4.94
C ILE A 138 -28.63 5.63 -3.99
N LEU A 139 -28.17 6.50 -3.09
CA LEU A 139 -27.15 6.15 -2.09
C LEU A 139 -27.67 5.09 -1.10
N ASN A 140 -28.92 5.17 -0.68
CA ASN A 140 -29.53 4.19 0.21
C ASN A 140 -29.66 2.82 -0.47
N VAL A 141 -30.10 2.79 -1.73
CA VAL A 141 -30.18 1.55 -2.52
C VAL A 141 -28.79 0.96 -2.70
N HIS A 142 -27.80 1.78 -3.09
CA HIS A 142 -26.42 1.35 -3.22
C HIS A 142 -25.87 0.75 -1.92
N ALA A 143 -26.09 1.40 -0.78
CA ALA A 143 -25.64 0.91 0.52
C ALA A 143 -26.30 -0.43 0.89
N SER A 144 -27.59 -0.59 0.61
CA SER A 144 -28.32 -1.84 0.89
C SER A 144 -27.95 -3.01 -0.03
N ALA A 145 -27.56 -2.71 -1.28
CA ALA A 145 -27.19 -3.68 -2.30
C ALA A 145 -25.69 -4.00 -2.32
N SER A 146 -24.88 -3.29 -1.54
CA SER A 146 -23.43 -3.45 -1.53
C SER A 146 -22.96 -4.22 -0.31
N LYS A 147 -21.95 -5.07 -0.49
CA LYS A 147 -21.29 -5.82 0.59
C LYS A 147 -19.78 -5.72 0.45
N PRO A 148 -19.00 -5.86 1.54
CA PRO A 148 -17.55 -5.97 1.45
C PRO A 148 -17.17 -7.12 0.51
N THR A 149 -16.20 -6.88 -0.38
CA THR A 149 -15.56 -7.95 -1.15
C THR A 149 -14.83 -8.90 -0.19
N ASN A 150 -15.10 -10.19 -0.31
CA ASN A 150 -14.33 -11.20 0.42
C ASN A 150 -12.92 -11.26 -0.18
N HIS A 151 -11.89 -11.13 0.64
CA HIS A 151 -10.48 -11.19 0.22
C HIS A 151 -10.07 -12.54 -0.40
N SER A 152 -10.92 -13.56 -0.34
CA SER A 152 -10.73 -14.86 -1.01
C SER A 152 -11.02 -14.84 -2.51
N GLU A 153 -11.60 -13.77 -3.06
CA GLU A 153 -11.94 -13.62 -4.49
C GLU A 153 -10.99 -12.65 -5.22
N LEU A 154 -10.01 -12.07 -4.52
CA LEU A 154 -8.97 -11.29 -5.16
C LEU A 154 -8.00 -12.26 -5.85
N PRO A 155 -7.77 -12.14 -7.18
CA PRO A 155 -6.69 -12.89 -7.81
C PRO A 155 -5.41 -12.49 -7.10
N PHE A 156 -4.74 -13.50 -6.52
CA PHE A 156 -3.51 -13.43 -5.75
C PHE A 156 -2.67 -12.17 -6.05
N VAL A 157 -2.57 -11.28 -5.06
CA VAL A 157 -1.53 -10.25 -4.97
C VAL A 157 -0.42 -10.81 -4.11
#